data_AF-A0A1Y2G9B7-F1
#
_entry.id   AF-A0A1Y2G9B7-F1
#
_cell.length_a   1.000
_cell.length_b   1.000
_cell.length_c   1.000
_cell.angle_alpha   90.00
_cell.angle_beta   90.00
_cell.angle_gamma   90.00
#
_symmetry.space_group_name_H-M   'P 1'
#
loop_
_entity.id
_entity.type
_entity.pdbx_description
1 polymer ?
#
loop_
_entity_poly.entity_id
_entity_poly.type
_entity_poly.pdbx_seq_one_letter_code
_entity_poly.pdbx_strand_id
1 'polypeptide(L)' 'LAKSEPVGCGRRMFLAALILASKFQQDRTYSNKAWSKISGLPVSEINLNEITFLTLIDYRLFVSQSVFQKWVTILT' A
#
# COMPACT_ATOMS: atom_id res chain seq x y z
N LEU A 1 16.83 4.62 -20.51
CA LEU A 1 17.06 4.33 -19.07
C LEU A 1 15.74 3.86 -18.49
N ALA A 2 15.55 2.55 -18.41
CA ALA A 2 14.32 1.95 -17.90
C ALA A 2 14.15 2.33 -16.42
N LYS A 3 13.35 3.36 -16.13
CA LYS A 3 12.82 3.61 -14.80
C LYS A 3 12.04 2.36 -14.45
N SER A 4 12.50 1.58 -13.48
CA SER A 4 11.83 0.36 -13.02
C SER A 4 10.37 0.69 -12.78
N GLU A 5 9.47 0.19 -13.63
CA GLU A 5 8.04 0.42 -13.43
C GLU A 5 7.68 -0.20 -12.07
N PRO A 6 7.11 0.58 -11.15
CA PRO A 6 6.78 0.11 -9.80
C PRO A 6 5.88 -1.14 -9.83
N VAL A 7 5.07 -1.29 -10.87
CA VAL A 7 4.15 -2.42 -11.11
C VAL A 7 4.88 -3.74 -11.38
N GLY A 8 6.16 -3.72 -11.78
CA GLY A 8 6.92 -4.93 -12.12
C GLY A 8 7.38 -5.78 -10.92
N CYS A 9 7.18 -5.33 -9.68
CA CYS A 9 7.62 -6.05 -8.48
C CYS A 9 6.48 -6.27 -7.49
N GLY A 10 5.99 -7.51 -7.40
CA GLY A 10 4.89 -7.89 -6.49
C GLY A 10 5.17 -7.54 -5.02
N ARG A 11 6.43 -7.64 -4.56
CA ARG A 11 6.82 -7.24 -3.19
C ARG A 11 6.60 -5.75 -2.94
N ARG A 12 6.91 -4.90 -3.93
CA ARG A 12 6.73 -3.44 -3.82
C ARG A 12 5.26 -3.05 -3.85
N MET A 13 4.46 -3.71 -4.70
CA MET A 13 3.02 -3.48 -4.75
C MET A 13 2.30 -3.96 -3.49
N PHE A 14 2.72 -5.10 -2.92
CA PHE A 14 2.22 -5.56 -1.62
C PHE A 14 2.53 -4.56 -0.50
N LEU A 15 3.77 -4.06 -0.45
CA LEU A 15 4.15 -3.04 0.52
C LEU A 15 3.32 -1.75 0.36
N ALA A 16 3.10 -1.29 -0.87
CA ALA A 16 2.28 -0.12 -1.14
C ALA A 16 0.83 -0.31 -0.66
N ALA A 17 0.23 -1.47 -0.95
CA ALA A 17 -1.09 -1.83 -0.47
C ALA A 17 -1.16 -1.81 1.07
N LEU A 18 -0.14 -2.37 1.74
CA LEU A 18 -0.06 -2.43 3.20
C LEU A 18 0.03 -1.02 3.82
N ILE A 19 0.88 -0.15 3.26
CA ILE A 19 1.04 1.23 3.74
C ILE A 19 -0.28 1.99 3.57
N LEU A 20 -0.92 1.88 2.41
CA LEU A 20 -2.18 2.57 2.14
C LEU A 20 -3.31 2.08 3.05
N ALA A 21 -3.41 0.77 3.29
CA ALA A 21 -4.38 0.21 4.23
C ALA A 21 -4.14 0.72 5.66
N SER A 22 -2.88 0.73 6.12
CA SER A 22 -2.52 1.30 7.44
C SER A 22 -2.89 2.78 7.51
N LYS A 23 -2.63 3.55 6.45
CA LYS A 23 -2.95 4.97 6.40
C LYS A 23 -4.45 5.25 6.37
N PHE A 24 -5.22 4.41 5.72
CA PHE A 24 -6.67 4.56 5.59
C PHE A 24 -7.40 4.22 6.90
N GLN A 25 -6.89 3.24 7.66
CA GLN A 25 -7.57 2.73 8.85
C GLN A 25 -7.21 3.46 10.15
N GLN A 26 -6.02 4.06 10.23
CA GLN A 26 -5.49 4.63 11.47
C GLN A 26 -5.55 6.16 11.45
N ASP A 27 -6.08 6.78 12.51
CA ASP A 27 -6.06 8.25 12.65
C ASP A 27 -4.64 8.83 12.81
N ARG A 28 -3.72 8.02 13.34
CA ARG A 28 -2.29 8.35 13.50
C ARG A 28 -1.45 7.35 12.72
N THR A 29 -1.00 7.78 11.55
CA THR A 29 -0.28 6.91 10.61
C THR A 29 1.21 7.17 10.67
N TYR A 30 2.01 6.13 10.39
CA TYR A 30 3.46 6.31 10.23
C TYR A 30 3.76 7.12 8.97
N SER A 31 4.65 8.11 9.10
CA SER A 31 5.14 8.87 7.94
C SER A 31 5.90 7.98 6.96
N ASN A 32 5.98 8.39 5.68
CA ASN A 32 6.78 7.66 4.69
C ASN A 32 8.27 7.61 5.04
N LYS A 33 8.76 8.52 5.88
CA LYS A 33 10.11 8.46 6.45
C LYS A 33 10.28 7.29 7.42
N ALA A 34 9.25 6.98 8.22
CA ALA A 34 9.26 5.81 9.09
C ALA A 34 9.17 4.52 8.26
N TRP A 35 8.27 4.46 7.27
CA TRP A 35 8.17 3.33 6.35
C TRP A 35 9.44 3.08 5.54
N SER A 36 10.17 4.14 5.17
CA SER A 36 11.50 4.05 4.54
C SER A 36 12.51 3.35 5.44
N LYS A 37 12.53 3.67 6.75
CA LYS A 37 13.40 2.98 7.72
C LYS A 37 13.02 1.50 7.90
N ILE A 38 11.72 1.18 7.88
CA ILE A 38 11.22 -0.19 8.09
C ILE A 38 11.49 -1.07 6.86
N SER A 39 11.21 -0.54 5.66
CA SER A 39 11.31 -1.30 4.40
C SER A 39 12.70 -1.27 3.75
N GLY A 40 13.57 -0.34 4.18
CA GLY A 40 14.86 -0.09 3.54
C GLY A 40 14.78 0.60 2.17
N LEU A 41 13.57 1.00 1.74
CA LEU A 41 13.36 1.67 0.45
C LEU A 41 13.52 3.20 0.58
N PRO A 42 14.01 3.88 -0.46
CA PRO A 42 13.98 5.34 -0.52
C PRO A 42 12.56 5.88 -0.39
N VAL A 43 12.38 6.99 0.31
CA VAL A 43 11.07 7.65 0.46
C VAL A 43 10.44 7.97 -0.90
N SER A 44 11.25 8.35 -1.89
CA SER A 44 10.79 8.62 -3.26
C SER A 44 10.18 7.39 -3.94
N GLU A 45 10.76 6.20 -3.73
CA GLU A 45 10.20 4.95 -4.25
C GLU A 45 8.90 4.58 -3.54
N ILE A 46 8.82 4.76 -2.23
CA ILE A 46 7.58 4.51 -1.47
C ILE A 46 6.46 5.43 -1.99
N ASN A 47 6.73 6.73 -2.11
CA ASN A 47 5.76 7.69 -2.64
C ASN A 47 5.28 7.29 -4.05
N LEU A 48 6.21 6.89 -4.92
CA LEU A 48 5.87 6.45 -6.28
C LEU A 48 4.99 5.19 -6.25
N ASN A 49 5.37 4.18 -5.47
CA ASN A 49 4.62 2.93 -5.35
C ASN A 49 3.21 3.17 -4.80
N GLU A 50 3.05 4.05 -3.81
CA GLU A 50 1.73 4.43 -3.26
C GLU A 50 0.85 5.07 -4.33
N ILE A 51 1.37 6.07 -5.06
CA ILE A 51 0.61 6.75 -6.12
C ILE A 51 0.24 5.76 -7.21
N THR A 52 1.17 4.93 -7.66
CA THR A 52 0.89 3.89 -8.65
C THR A 52 -0.20 2.95 -8.18
N PHE A 53 -0.12 2.43 -6.95
CA PHE A 53 -1.14 1.53 -6.41
C PHE A 53 -2.50 2.21 -6.33
N LEU A 54 -2.56 3.46 -5.86
CA LEU A 54 -3.79 4.25 -5.79
C LEU A 54 -4.42 4.45 -7.17
N THR A 55 -3.61 4.77 -8.18
CA THR A 55 -4.08 4.90 -9.56
C THR A 55 -4.61 3.57 -10.10
N LEU A 56 -3.96 2.45 -9.79
CA LEU A 56 -4.41 1.12 -10.25
C LEU A 56 -5.76 0.69 -9.67
N ILE A 57 -6.12 1.14 -8.46
CA ILE A 57 -7.40 0.83 -7.82
C ILE A 57 -8.46 1.93 -8.00
N ASP A 58 -8.17 2.96 -8.80
CA ASP A 58 -8.99 4.17 -8.95
C ASP A 58 -9.33 4.83 -7.60
N TYR A 59 -8.36 4.86 -6.67
CA TYR A 59 -8.52 5.40 -5.32
C TYR A 59 -9.64 4.75 -4.48
N ARG A 60 -10.13 3.57 -4.88
CA ARG A 60 -11.18 2.82 -4.15
C ARG A 60 -10.59 2.02 -2.99
N LEU A 61 -10.25 2.71 -1.91
CA LEU A 61 -9.67 2.11 -0.69
C LEU A 61 -10.72 1.56 0.29
N PHE A 62 -11.96 2.05 0.21
CA PHE A 62 -13.00 1.68 1.15
C PHE A 62 -13.43 0.22 0.98
N VAL A 63 -13.39 -0.54 2.06
CA VAL A 63 -13.93 -1.90 2.16
C VAL A 63 -15.03 -1.89 3.21
N SER A 64 -16.23 -2.32 2.83
CA SER A 64 -17.34 -2.39 3.78
C SER A 64 -17.10 -3.50 4.82
N GLN A 65 -17.70 -3.35 6.00
CA GLN A 65 -17.62 -4.35 7.06
C GLN A 65 -18.04 -5.75 6.57
N SER A 66 -19.09 -5.85 5.76
CA SER A 66 -19.57 -7.12 5.23
C SER A 66 -18.57 -7.80 4.29
N VAL A 67 -17.85 -7.02 3.47
CA VAL A 67 -16.78 -7.56 2.61
C VAL A 67 -15.58 -7.97 3.45
N PHE A 68 -15.17 -7.15 4.42
CA PHE A 68 -14.05 -7.48 5.30
C PHE A 68 -14.30 -8.78 6.09
N GLN A 69 -15.49 -8.96 6.66
CA GLN A 69 -15.84 -10.19 7.38
C GLN A 69 -15.75 -11.44 6.50
N LYS A 70 -16.18 -11.37 5.24
CA LYS A 70 -16.02 -12.48 4.28
C LYS A 70 -14.56 -12.86 4.09
N TRP A 71 -13.66 -11.88 3.97
CA TRP A 71 -12.23 -12.14 3.86
C TRP A 71 -11.66 -12.81 5.11
N VAL A 72 -12.08 -12.38 6.31
CA VAL A 72 -11.65 -12.98 7.58
C VAL A 72 -12.09 -14.45 7.67
N THR A 73 -13.31 -14.78 7.25
CA THR A 73 -13.80 -16.16 7.22
C THR A 73 -13.03 -17.07 6.26
N ILE A 74 -12.47 -16.54 5.17
CA ILE A 74 -11.65 -17.34 4.25
C ILE A 74 -10.28 -17.65 4.85
N LEU A 75 -9.76 -16.76 5.71
CA LEU A 75 -8.42 -16.88 6.30
C LEU A 75 -8.39 -17.68 7.61
N THR A 76 -9.55 -17.93 8.21
CA THR A 76 -9.72 -18.67 9.48
C THR A 76 -10.36 -20.03 9.20
#